data_AF-A0A3D9BRN9-F1
#
_entry.id   AF-A0A3D9BRN9-F1
#
_cell.length_a   1.000
_cell.length_b   1.000
_cell.length_c   1.000
_cell.angle_alpha   90.00
_cell.angle_beta   90.00
_cell.angle_gamma   90.00
#
_symmetry.space_group_name_H-M   'P 1'
#
loop_
_entity.id
_entity.type
_entity.pdbx_description
1 polymer ?
#
loop_
_entity_poly.entity_id
_entity_poly.type
_entity_poly.pdbx_seq_one_letter_code
_entity_poly.pdbx_strand_id
1 'polypeptide(L)'
;MALGVILSAFARALGQLGDRRFRAVLWRGLALTLGLLAGLTALLVWGVGALVGDTVALPLLGEVAWVDDVLSWAFLALMIALSVFLMVPVAAAFVSIFLEEVAGAVEARHYPALPPAGEVSLLDGLRDGASALGLLIGANAVALALTLVFPIGGLPVFYAVNGLLLGREYFTVVAMRRVGRAEAARLRRRHLPTIWAAGVLMALPLTVPVLNLIVPILGAATYTHIFHALERRG
;
A
#
# COMPACT_ATOMS: atom_id res chain seq x y z
N MET A 1 -2.12 -28.46 5.94
CA MET A 1 -3.47 -27.83 6.02
C MET A 1 -3.48 -26.32 5.76
N ALA A 2 -2.55 -25.52 6.31
CA ALA A 2 -2.47 -24.07 6.06
C ALA A 2 -2.02 -23.74 4.63
N LEU A 3 -1.01 -24.45 4.11
CA LEU A 3 -0.48 -24.25 2.75
C LEU A 3 -1.56 -24.41 1.66
N GLY A 4 -2.46 -25.39 1.82
CA GLY A 4 -3.57 -25.60 0.87
C GLY A 4 -4.59 -24.44 0.86
N VAL A 5 -4.80 -23.76 1.99
CA VAL A 5 -5.64 -22.54 2.03
C VAL A 5 -4.95 -21.41 1.26
N ILE A 6 -3.65 -21.23 1.49
CA ILE A 6 -2.87 -20.16 0.85
C ILE A 6 -2.83 -20.37 -0.67
N LEU A 7 -2.45 -21.55 -1.14
CA LEU A 7 -2.33 -21.85 -2.57
C LEU A 7 -3.70 -21.80 -3.26
N SER A 8 -4.76 -22.32 -2.64
CA SER A 8 -6.11 -22.22 -3.22
C SER A 8 -6.64 -20.79 -3.26
N ALA A 9 -6.37 -19.97 -2.24
CA ALA A 9 -6.74 -18.55 -2.22
C ALA A 9 -5.99 -17.78 -3.32
N PHE A 10 -4.68 -17.99 -3.44
CA PHE A 10 -3.85 -17.35 -4.45
C PHE A 10 -4.24 -17.78 -5.87
N ALA A 11 -4.50 -19.08 -6.09
CA ALA A 11 -4.96 -19.58 -7.38
C ALA A 11 -6.34 -19.02 -7.78
N ARG A 12 -7.27 -18.86 -6.82
CA ARG A 12 -8.55 -18.18 -7.08
C ARG A 12 -8.33 -16.72 -7.45
N ALA A 13 -7.49 -16.00 -6.72
CA ALA A 13 -7.17 -14.60 -7.03
C ALA A 13 -6.55 -14.45 -8.42
N LEU A 14 -5.64 -15.34 -8.82
CA LEU A 14 -5.08 -15.38 -10.17
C LEU A 14 -6.15 -15.65 -11.24
N GLY A 15 -7.07 -16.59 -10.99
CA GLY A 15 -8.18 -16.89 -11.90
C GLY A 15 -9.15 -15.72 -12.09
N GLN A 16 -9.22 -14.80 -11.13
CA GLN A 16 -10.07 -13.60 -11.20
C GLN A 16 -9.48 -12.46 -12.03
N LEU A 17 -8.18 -12.47 -12.34
CA LEU A 17 -7.54 -11.41 -13.13
C LEU A 17 -8.23 -11.16 -14.49
N GLY A 18 -8.91 -12.18 -15.05
CA GLY A 18 -9.66 -12.06 -16.30
C GLY A 18 -11.07 -11.46 -16.18
N ASP A 19 -11.63 -11.37 -14.97
CA ASP A 19 -13.00 -10.87 -14.75
C ASP A 19 -13.12 -9.40 -15.16
N ARG A 20 -14.22 -9.04 -15.85
CA ARG A 20 -14.49 -7.66 -16.29
C ARG A 20 -14.57 -6.70 -15.11
N ARG A 21 -15.18 -7.12 -13.99
CA ARG A 21 -15.30 -6.26 -12.80
C ARG A 21 -13.94 -6.01 -12.14
N PHE A 22 -13.13 -7.06 -12.05
CA PHE A 22 -11.79 -6.98 -11.47
C PHE A 22 -10.87 -6.09 -12.32
N ARG A 23 -10.91 -6.25 -13.66
CA ARG A 23 -10.19 -5.38 -14.59
C ARG A 23 -10.68 -3.93 -14.55
N ALA A 24 -11.98 -3.70 -14.33
CA ALA A 24 -12.49 -2.35 -14.19
C ALA A 24 -11.90 -1.63 -12.98
N VAL A 25 -11.73 -2.33 -11.85
CA VAL A 25 -11.04 -1.78 -10.66
C VAL A 25 -9.57 -1.50 -11.00
N LEU A 26 -8.85 -2.44 -11.63
CA LEU A 26 -7.47 -2.22 -12.07
C LEU A 26 -7.33 -0.97 -12.96
N TRP A 27 -8.15 -0.84 -14.01
CA TRP A 27 -8.08 0.29 -14.93
C TRP A 27 -8.47 1.61 -14.28
N ARG A 28 -9.46 1.61 -13.36
CA ARG A 28 -9.79 2.80 -12.57
C ARG A 28 -8.63 3.22 -11.68
N GLY A 29 -7.95 2.28 -11.04
CA GLY A 29 -6.75 2.57 -10.25
C GLY A 29 -5.64 3.15 -11.06
N LEU A 30 -5.33 2.53 -12.20
CA LEU A 30 -4.31 3.06 -13.08
C LEU A 30 -4.68 4.46 -13.60
N ALA A 31 -5.92 4.68 -14.03
CA ALA A 31 -6.39 5.97 -14.51
C ALA A 31 -6.36 7.04 -13.42
N LEU A 32 -6.78 6.72 -12.19
CA LEU A 32 -6.74 7.65 -11.06
C LEU A 32 -5.30 7.97 -10.64
N THR A 33 -4.41 6.98 -10.57
CA THR A 33 -2.99 7.20 -10.25
C THR A 33 -2.33 8.10 -11.31
N LEU A 34 -2.54 7.81 -12.60
CA LEU A 34 -1.99 8.62 -13.70
C LEU A 34 -2.59 10.03 -13.71
N GLY A 35 -3.92 10.15 -13.54
CA GLY A 35 -4.62 11.43 -13.52
C GLY A 35 -4.20 12.30 -12.35
N LEU A 36 -4.02 11.71 -11.16
CA LEU A 36 -3.53 12.45 -10.01
C LEU A 36 -2.06 12.84 -10.15
N LEU A 37 -1.21 11.93 -10.66
CA LEU A 37 0.18 12.27 -10.94
C LEU A 37 0.26 13.46 -11.90
N ALA A 38 -0.47 13.40 -13.01
CA ALA A 38 -0.53 14.50 -13.98
C ALA A 38 -1.10 15.78 -13.36
N GLY A 39 -2.20 15.69 -12.61
CA GLY A 39 -2.84 16.83 -11.96
C GLY A 39 -1.96 17.47 -10.89
N LEU A 40 -1.26 16.67 -10.09
CA LEU A 40 -0.34 17.15 -9.08
C LEU A 40 0.91 17.77 -9.72
N THR A 41 1.48 17.12 -10.73
CA THR A 41 2.59 17.70 -11.49
C THR A 41 2.17 19.03 -12.13
N ALA A 42 0.99 19.11 -12.74
CA ALA A 42 0.47 20.36 -13.31
C ALA A 42 0.25 21.44 -12.24
N LEU A 43 -0.34 21.08 -11.10
CA LEU A 43 -0.55 22.00 -9.98
C LEU A 43 0.77 22.52 -9.41
N LEU A 44 1.75 21.65 -9.26
CA LEU A 44 3.08 22.04 -8.79
C LEU A 44 3.74 22.96 -9.81
N VAL A 45 3.81 22.57 -11.08
CA VAL A 45 4.42 23.41 -12.14
C VAL A 45 3.74 24.78 -12.23
N TRP A 46 2.40 24.82 -12.22
CA TRP A 46 1.65 26.07 -12.29
C TRP A 46 1.79 26.91 -11.01
N GLY A 47 1.65 26.30 -9.84
CA GLY A 47 1.76 26.98 -8.55
C GLY A 47 3.16 27.56 -8.33
N VAL A 48 4.18 26.85 -8.79
CA VAL A 48 5.57 27.32 -8.79
C VAL A 48 5.75 28.51 -9.72
N GLY A 49 5.29 28.40 -10.97
CA GLY A 49 5.37 29.51 -11.93
C GLY A 49 4.65 30.77 -11.43
N ALA A 50 3.51 30.59 -10.75
CA ALA A 50 2.75 31.70 -10.18
C ALA A 50 3.41 32.36 -8.95
N LEU A 51 4.17 31.60 -8.14
CA LEU A 51 4.81 32.09 -6.92
C LEU A 51 6.19 32.71 -7.17
N VAL A 52 6.94 32.19 -8.14
CA VAL A 52 8.32 32.61 -8.42
C VAL A 52 8.37 33.70 -9.50
N GLY A 53 7.40 33.72 -10.43
CA GLY A 53 7.49 34.54 -11.64
C GLY A 53 8.67 34.11 -12.53
N ASP A 54 8.79 34.71 -13.72
CA ASP A 54 9.87 34.37 -14.66
C ASP A 54 11.24 34.98 -14.26
N THR A 55 11.26 35.92 -13.29
CA THR A 55 12.47 36.63 -12.80
C THR A 55 12.26 37.22 -11.40
N VAL A 56 13.28 37.19 -10.54
CA VAL A 56 13.28 37.84 -9.21
C VAL A 56 14.22 39.06 -9.21
N ALA A 57 13.69 40.26 -8.99
CA ALA A 57 14.48 41.49 -8.85
C ALA A 57 14.64 41.87 -7.37
N LEU A 58 15.88 41.94 -6.89
CA LEU A 58 16.20 42.36 -5.51
C LEU A 58 16.36 43.89 -5.43
N PRO A 59 15.72 44.57 -4.46
CA PRO A 59 15.61 46.03 -4.43
C PRO A 59 16.91 46.80 -4.11
N LEU A 60 18.04 46.13 -3.83
CA LEU A 60 19.31 46.79 -3.49
C LEU A 60 20.55 46.38 -4.32
N LEU A 61 20.50 45.33 -5.15
CA LEU A 61 21.71 44.75 -5.76
C LEU A 61 21.66 44.55 -7.29
N GLY A 62 20.55 44.89 -7.95
CA GLY A 62 20.37 44.60 -9.39
C GLY A 62 20.20 43.09 -9.66
N GLU A 63 20.21 42.70 -10.95
CA GLU A 63 20.14 41.28 -11.37
C GLU A 63 21.41 40.54 -10.93
N VAL A 64 21.27 39.57 -10.01
CA VAL A 64 22.41 38.78 -9.52
C VAL A 64 22.21 37.31 -9.87
N ALA A 65 22.96 36.83 -10.87
CA ALA A 65 22.87 35.48 -11.43
C ALA A 65 23.14 34.33 -10.43
N TRP A 66 23.70 34.58 -9.24
CA TRP A 66 23.92 33.55 -8.21
C TRP A 66 22.70 33.30 -7.29
N VAL A 67 21.72 34.22 -7.30
CA VAL A 67 20.49 34.08 -6.51
C VAL A 67 19.60 33.00 -7.13
N ASP A 68 19.68 32.81 -8.46
CA ASP A 68 19.05 31.70 -9.18
C ASP A 68 19.54 30.34 -8.65
N ASP A 69 20.83 30.17 -8.35
CA ASP A 69 21.35 28.89 -7.86
C ASP A 69 20.86 28.57 -6.45
N VAL A 70 20.94 29.51 -5.50
CA VAL A 70 20.51 29.27 -4.10
C VAL A 70 19.00 29.17 -3.98
N LEU A 71 18.24 29.97 -4.74
CA LEU A 71 16.80 29.78 -4.87
C LEU A 71 16.51 28.42 -5.52
N SER A 72 17.27 27.97 -6.53
CA SER A 72 17.06 26.64 -7.12
C SER A 72 17.31 25.51 -6.13
N TRP A 73 18.29 25.62 -5.22
CA TRP A 73 18.54 24.61 -4.19
C TRP A 73 17.48 24.62 -3.08
N ALA A 74 17.08 25.80 -2.61
CA ALA A 74 15.99 25.93 -1.63
C ALA A 74 14.65 25.45 -2.24
N PHE A 75 14.44 25.74 -3.51
CA PHE A 75 13.28 25.34 -4.28
C PHE A 75 13.29 23.83 -4.58
N LEU A 76 14.42 23.26 -4.97
CA LEU A 76 14.60 21.82 -5.13
C LEU A 76 14.34 21.09 -3.81
N ALA A 77 14.86 21.62 -2.70
CA ALA A 77 14.60 21.08 -1.37
C ALA A 77 13.11 21.17 -1.00
N LEU A 78 12.44 22.29 -1.29
CA LEU A 78 11.00 22.44 -1.09
C LEU A 78 10.20 21.46 -1.96
N MET A 79 10.58 21.28 -3.22
CA MET A 79 9.93 20.34 -4.15
C MET A 79 10.11 18.89 -3.71
N ILE A 80 11.32 18.51 -3.26
CA ILE A 80 11.56 17.17 -2.70
C ILE A 80 10.73 16.98 -1.42
N ALA A 81 10.75 17.95 -0.50
CA ALA A 81 10.00 17.87 0.75
C ALA A 81 8.49 17.78 0.49
N LEU A 82 7.95 18.62 -0.39
CA LEU A 82 6.54 18.64 -0.74
C LEU A 82 6.15 17.37 -1.51
N SER A 83 7.00 16.87 -2.42
CA SER A 83 6.77 15.60 -3.12
C SER A 83 6.71 14.42 -2.16
N VAL A 84 7.63 14.32 -1.21
CA VAL A 84 7.63 13.24 -0.21
C VAL A 84 6.42 13.37 0.72
N PHE A 85 6.16 14.59 1.20
CA PHE A 85 5.02 14.87 2.07
C PHE A 85 3.69 14.55 1.40
N LEU A 86 3.53 14.85 0.10
CA LEU A 86 2.27 14.58 -0.61
C LEU A 86 2.16 13.13 -1.08
N MET A 87 3.29 12.49 -1.45
CA MET A 87 3.31 11.09 -1.86
C MET A 87 2.72 10.18 -0.78
N VAL A 88 3.08 10.39 0.49
CA VAL A 88 2.70 9.47 1.58
C VAL A 88 1.18 9.44 1.85
N PRO A 89 0.48 10.57 2.10
CA PRO A 89 -0.97 10.60 2.30
C PRO A 89 -1.75 10.13 1.07
N VAL A 90 -1.30 10.53 -0.12
CA VAL A 90 -1.93 10.12 -1.38
C VAL A 90 -1.84 8.60 -1.54
N ALA A 91 -0.63 8.04 -1.44
CA ALA A 91 -0.43 6.59 -1.58
C ALA A 91 -1.25 5.82 -0.53
N ALA A 92 -1.27 6.28 0.72
CA ALA A 92 -2.05 5.65 1.78
C ALA A 92 -3.57 5.67 1.51
N ALA A 93 -4.11 6.81 1.09
CA ALA A 93 -5.53 6.94 0.75
C ALA A 93 -5.91 6.03 -0.43
N PHE A 94 -5.08 6.00 -1.47
CA PHE A 94 -5.28 5.14 -2.63
C PHE A 94 -5.27 3.67 -2.25
N VAL A 95 -4.25 3.21 -1.52
CA VAL A 95 -4.14 1.82 -1.12
C VAL A 95 -5.36 1.41 -0.30
N SER A 96 -5.82 2.23 0.65
CA SER A 96 -7.02 1.92 1.43
C SER A 96 -8.27 1.74 0.56
N ILE A 97 -8.58 2.72 -0.29
CA ILE A 97 -9.79 2.70 -1.14
C ILE A 97 -9.73 1.53 -2.13
N PHE A 98 -8.58 1.34 -2.79
CA PHE A 98 -8.40 0.25 -3.76
C PHE A 98 -8.58 -1.12 -3.14
N LEU A 99 -7.99 -1.34 -1.96
CA LEU A 99 -8.13 -2.61 -1.27
C LEU A 99 -9.58 -2.89 -0.87
N GLU A 100 -10.32 -1.87 -0.46
CA GLU A 100 -11.74 -2.00 -0.13
C GLU A 100 -12.59 -2.39 -1.34
N GLU A 101 -12.39 -1.72 -2.47
CA GLU A 101 -13.09 -2.02 -3.73
C GLU A 101 -12.81 -3.43 -4.22
N VAL A 102 -11.53 -3.84 -4.23
CA VAL A 102 -11.12 -5.17 -4.69
C VAL A 102 -11.73 -6.25 -3.82
N ALA A 103 -11.62 -6.13 -2.49
CA ALA A 103 -12.20 -7.11 -1.58
C ALA A 103 -13.73 -7.17 -1.73
N GLY A 104 -14.40 -6.03 -1.94
CA GLY A 104 -15.83 -5.99 -2.22
C GLY A 104 -16.19 -6.70 -3.55
N ALA A 105 -15.37 -6.53 -4.59
CA ALA A 105 -15.57 -7.22 -5.87
C ALA A 105 -15.41 -8.75 -5.73
N VAL A 106 -14.43 -9.20 -4.94
CA VAL A 106 -14.22 -10.63 -4.63
C VAL A 106 -15.39 -11.20 -3.84
N GLU A 107 -15.85 -10.49 -2.81
CA GLU A 107 -16.98 -10.89 -1.98
C GLU A 107 -18.27 -10.99 -2.80
N ALA A 108 -18.57 -10.00 -3.64
CA ALA A 108 -19.75 -10.03 -4.51
C ALA A 108 -19.74 -11.23 -5.48
N ARG A 109 -18.55 -11.71 -5.89
CA ARG A 109 -18.41 -12.81 -6.85
C ARG A 109 -18.44 -14.19 -6.20
N HIS A 110 -17.77 -14.36 -5.05
CA HIS A 110 -17.54 -15.66 -4.42
C HIS A 110 -18.29 -15.87 -3.11
N TYR A 111 -18.78 -14.81 -2.50
CA TYR A 111 -19.47 -14.83 -1.21
C TYR A 111 -20.76 -13.97 -1.26
N PRO A 112 -21.66 -14.20 -2.22
CA PRO A 112 -22.82 -13.34 -2.46
C PRO A 112 -23.86 -13.35 -1.33
N ALA A 113 -23.80 -14.34 -0.43
CA ALA A 113 -24.70 -14.45 0.71
C ALA A 113 -24.28 -13.61 1.92
N LEU A 114 -23.14 -12.89 1.85
CA LEU A 114 -22.69 -12.06 2.96
C LEU A 114 -23.53 -10.78 3.07
N PRO A 115 -23.80 -10.29 4.29
CA PRO A 115 -24.38 -8.97 4.48
C PRO A 115 -23.43 -7.88 3.95
N PRO A 116 -23.91 -6.62 3.79
CA PRO A 116 -23.05 -5.49 3.50
C PRO A 116 -21.85 -5.43 4.45
N ALA A 117 -20.67 -5.09 3.93
CA ALA A 117 -19.48 -4.92 4.76
C ALA A 117 -19.69 -3.75 5.72
N GLY A 118 -19.15 -3.87 6.94
CA GLY A 118 -19.22 -2.80 7.93
C GLY A 118 -18.28 -1.64 7.57
N GLU A 119 -18.63 -0.45 8.03
CA GLU A 119 -17.77 0.73 7.93
C GLU A 119 -16.67 0.67 8.98
N VAL A 120 -15.44 1.01 8.59
CA VAL A 120 -14.32 1.15 9.52
C VAL A 120 -14.32 2.57 10.06
N SER A 121 -14.37 2.71 11.39
CA SER A 121 -14.31 4.04 12.00
C SER A 121 -12.96 4.72 11.73
N LEU A 122 -12.96 6.04 11.51
CA LEU A 122 -11.73 6.82 11.30
C LEU A 122 -10.71 6.61 12.43
N LEU A 123 -11.19 6.51 13.67
CA LEU A 123 -10.34 6.27 14.83
C LEU A 123 -9.68 4.89 14.78
N ASP A 124 -10.41 3.86 14.34
CA ASP A 124 -9.84 2.52 14.18
C ASP A 124 -8.86 2.45 13.02
N GLY A 125 -9.11 3.19 11.94
CA GLY A 125 -8.18 3.37 10.83
C GLY A 125 -6.88 4.03 11.29
N LEU A 126 -6.96 5.16 11.99
CA LEU A 126 -5.79 5.86 12.54
C LEU A 126 -4.98 4.99 13.50
N ARG A 127 -5.65 4.28 14.41
CA ARG A 127 -4.99 3.34 15.32
C ARG A 127 -4.35 2.17 14.58
N ASP A 128 -4.90 1.73 13.44
CA ASP A 128 -4.28 0.66 12.66
C ASP A 128 -3.07 1.19 11.91
N GLY A 129 -3.20 2.34 11.26
CA GLY A 129 -2.11 3.04 10.59
C GLY A 129 -0.93 3.27 11.53
N ALA A 130 -1.16 3.76 12.75
CA ALA A 130 -0.08 3.93 13.73
C ALA A 130 0.59 2.60 14.12
N SER A 131 -0.18 1.53 14.26
CA SER A 131 0.36 0.19 14.53
C SER A 131 1.12 -0.39 13.34
N ALA A 132 0.66 -0.14 12.12
CA ALA A 132 1.31 -0.53 10.88
C ALA A 132 2.65 0.20 10.73
N LEU A 133 2.67 1.51 11.01
CA LEU A 133 3.87 2.35 10.99
C LEU A 133 4.90 1.89 12.03
N GLY A 134 4.46 1.60 13.25
CA GLY A 134 5.33 1.04 14.29
C GLY A 134 5.93 -0.30 13.89
N LEU A 135 5.14 -1.19 13.27
CA LEU A 135 5.67 -2.45 12.76
C LEU A 135 6.63 -2.22 11.59
N LEU A 136 6.30 -1.32 10.66
CA LEU A 136 7.14 -0.99 9.51
C LEU A 136 8.52 -0.56 9.97
N ILE A 137 8.59 0.39 10.90
CA ILE A 137 9.85 0.89 11.46
C ILE A 137 10.60 -0.22 12.17
N GLY A 138 9.95 -0.94 13.09
CA GLY A 138 10.58 -2.02 13.86
C GLY A 138 11.10 -3.15 12.99
N ALA A 139 10.31 -3.60 12.01
CA ALA A 139 10.67 -4.69 11.11
C ALA A 139 11.82 -4.29 10.18
N ASN A 140 11.84 -3.06 9.66
CA ASN A 140 12.96 -2.59 8.84
C ASN A 140 14.24 -2.36 9.66
N ALA A 141 14.14 -1.90 10.91
CA ALA A 141 15.29 -1.81 11.81
C ALA A 141 15.91 -3.19 12.07
N VAL A 142 15.08 -4.21 12.33
CA VAL A 142 15.52 -5.60 12.46
C VAL A 142 16.10 -6.12 11.15
N ALA A 143 15.48 -5.83 10.00
CA ALA A 143 15.97 -6.22 8.68
C ALA A 143 17.37 -5.67 8.42
N LEU A 144 17.59 -4.39 8.74
CA LEU A 144 18.87 -3.73 8.62
C LEU A 144 19.92 -4.41 9.50
N ALA A 145 19.62 -4.63 10.78
CA ALA A 145 20.53 -5.31 11.71
C ALA A 145 20.90 -6.73 11.22
N LEU A 146 19.92 -7.51 10.78
CA LEU A 146 20.14 -8.86 10.26
C LEU A 146 20.98 -8.87 8.99
N THR A 147 20.74 -7.93 8.07
CA THR A 147 21.48 -7.84 6.80
C THR A 147 22.93 -7.41 7.03
N LEU A 148 23.19 -6.56 8.03
CA LEU A 148 24.55 -6.17 8.42
C LEU A 148 25.35 -7.33 9.03
N VAL A 149 24.71 -8.19 9.84
CA VAL A 149 25.36 -9.35 10.47
C VAL A 149 25.49 -10.53 9.50
N PHE A 150 24.51 -10.71 8.61
CA PHE A 150 24.44 -11.80 7.65
C PHE A 150 24.30 -11.28 6.21
N PRO A 151 25.41 -10.96 5.52
CA PRO A 151 25.38 -10.37 4.17
C PRO A 151 24.64 -11.23 3.13
N ILE A 152 24.72 -12.56 3.27
CA ILE A 152 24.05 -13.54 2.39
C ILE A 152 22.55 -13.68 2.74
N GLY A 153 22.13 -13.16 3.89
CA GLY A 153 20.75 -13.22 4.39
C GLY A 153 19.79 -12.22 3.76
N GLY A 154 20.25 -11.31 2.89
CA GLY A 154 19.43 -10.21 2.37
C GLY A 154 18.12 -10.65 1.69
N LEU A 155 18.17 -11.67 0.82
CA LEU A 155 16.99 -12.19 0.12
C LEU A 155 15.98 -12.87 1.09
N PRO A 156 16.38 -13.82 1.94
CA PRO A 156 15.48 -14.38 2.96
C PRO A 156 14.88 -13.31 3.89
N VAL A 157 15.69 -12.35 4.35
CA VAL A 157 15.24 -11.24 5.21
C VAL A 157 14.22 -10.37 4.47
N PHE A 158 14.49 -10.04 3.20
CA PHE A 158 13.56 -9.28 2.36
C PHE A 158 12.20 -9.94 2.30
N TYR A 159 12.11 -11.23 1.96
CA TYR A 159 10.83 -11.93 1.86
C TYR A 159 10.15 -12.13 3.21
N ALA A 160 10.91 -12.41 4.28
CA ALA A 160 10.36 -12.58 5.62
C ALA A 160 9.73 -11.27 6.14
N VAL A 161 10.42 -10.15 5.97
CA VAL A 161 10.01 -8.82 6.45
C VAL A 161 8.85 -8.30 5.60
N ASN A 162 8.99 -8.29 4.27
CA ASN A 162 7.90 -7.86 3.39
C ASN A 162 6.68 -8.78 3.54
N GLY A 163 6.87 -10.08 3.68
CA GLY A 163 5.77 -11.00 3.92
C GLY A 163 5.03 -10.73 5.24
N LEU A 164 5.75 -10.34 6.29
CA LEU A 164 5.14 -9.91 7.55
C LEU A 164 4.34 -8.61 7.39
N LEU A 165 4.90 -7.62 6.70
CA LEU A 165 4.26 -6.33 6.48
C LEU A 165 3.01 -6.47 5.61
N LEU A 166 3.13 -7.07 4.43
CA LEU A 166 2.02 -7.31 3.50
C LEU A 166 0.93 -8.15 4.17
N GLY A 167 1.34 -9.23 4.84
CA GLY A 167 0.37 -10.14 5.43
C GLY A 167 -0.40 -9.55 6.58
N ARG A 168 0.27 -8.77 7.46
CA ARG A 168 -0.43 -8.00 8.48
C ARG A 168 -1.41 -7.04 7.85
N GLU A 169 -0.95 -6.23 6.89
CA GLU A 169 -1.73 -5.12 6.35
C GLU A 169 -2.97 -5.59 5.61
N TYR A 170 -2.79 -6.42 4.57
CA TYR A 170 -3.90 -6.88 3.73
C TYR A 170 -4.92 -7.71 4.53
N PHE A 171 -4.47 -8.58 5.44
CA PHE A 171 -5.40 -9.32 6.30
C PHE A 171 -6.20 -8.40 7.21
N THR A 172 -5.55 -7.39 7.79
CA THR A 172 -6.21 -6.49 8.75
C THR A 172 -7.26 -5.63 8.07
N VAL A 173 -6.96 -5.07 6.89
CA VAL A 173 -7.91 -4.29 6.10
C VAL A 173 -9.16 -5.13 5.77
N VAL A 174 -8.98 -6.37 5.30
CA VAL A 174 -10.09 -7.27 4.99
C VAL A 174 -10.89 -7.64 6.25
N ALA A 175 -10.21 -8.08 7.31
CA ALA A 175 -10.86 -8.57 8.52
C ALA A 175 -11.61 -7.45 9.26
N MET A 176 -11.05 -6.24 9.33
CA MET A 176 -11.68 -5.12 10.05
C MET A 176 -13.05 -4.75 9.47
N ARG A 177 -13.22 -4.85 8.15
CA ARG A 177 -14.51 -4.59 7.48
C ARG A 177 -15.59 -5.60 7.82
N ARG A 178 -15.23 -6.78 8.31
CA ARG A 178 -16.16 -7.89 8.57
C ARG A 178 -16.42 -8.11 10.05
N VAL A 179 -15.39 -8.02 10.87
CA VAL A 179 -15.45 -8.38 12.29
C VAL A 179 -15.01 -7.27 13.23
N GLY A 180 -14.62 -6.10 12.69
CA GLY A 180 -14.11 -4.97 13.45
C GLY A 180 -12.68 -5.16 13.95
N ARG A 181 -12.11 -4.10 14.51
CA ARG A 181 -10.69 -4.02 14.91
C ARG A 181 -10.27 -5.07 15.93
N ALA A 182 -11.05 -5.22 17.01
CA ALA A 182 -10.70 -6.10 18.12
C ALA A 182 -10.64 -7.57 17.67
N GLU A 183 -11.64 -7.99 16.90
CA GLU A 183 -11.72 -9.36 16.40
C GLU A 183 -10.70 -9.63 15.30
N ALA A 184 -10.48 -8.67 14.40
CA ALA A 184 -9.44 -8.75 13.39
C ALA A 184 -8.06 -8.99 14.02
N ALA A 185 -7.75 -8.28 15.12
CA ALA A 185 -6.51 -8.48 15.86
C ALA A 185 -6.42 -9.87 16.51
N ARG A 186 -7.55 -10.40 17.03
CA ARG A 186 -7.62 -11.74 17.61
C ARG A 186 -7.39 -12.83 16.56
N LEU A 187 -8.09 -12.77 15.44
CA LEU A 187 -7.93 -13.69 14.31
C LEU A 187 -6.51 -13.66 13.75
N ARG A 188 -5.93 -12.46 13.61
CA ARG A 188 -4.56 -12.30 13.13
C ARG A 188 -3.55 -12.97 14.05
N ARG A 189 -3.70 -12.84 15.37
CA ARG A 189 -2.83 -13.51 16.35
C ARG A 189 -3.00 -15.03 16.30
N ARG A 190 -4.24 -15.53 16.20
CA ARG A 190 -4.56 -16.97 16.12
C ARG A 190 -3.98 -17.63 14.87
N HIS A 191 -3.95 -16.92 13.74
CA HIS A 191 -3.56 -17.46 12.44
C HIS A 191 -2.29 -16.84 11.85
N LEU A 192 -1.45 -16.23 12.70
CA LEU A 192 -0.25 -15.50 12.30
C LEU A 192 0.66 -16.29 11.34
N PRO A 193 0.98 -17.59 11.57
CA PRO A 193 1.84 -18.33 10.65
C PRO A 193 1.25 -18.48 9.25
N THR A 194 -0.07 -18.62 9.13
CA THR A 194 -0.74 -18.76 7.82
C THR A 194 -0.75 -17.42 7.09
N ILE A 195 -1.06 -16.34 7.82
CA ILE A 195 -1.09 -14.98 7.30
C ILE A 195 0.31 -14.55 6.83
N TRP A 196 1.34 -14.84 7.63
CA TRP A 196 2.72 -14.54 7.30
C TRP A 196 3.22 -15.34 6.10
N ALA A 197 2.97 -16.66 6.05
CA ALA A 197 3.36 -17.49 4.92
C ALA A 197 2.67 -17.06 3.61
N ALA A 198 1.40 -16.65 3.66
CA ALA A 198 0.73 -16.04 2.51
C ALA A 198 1.39 -14.73 2.09
N GLY A 199 1.89 -13.95 3.05
CA GLY A 199 2.54 -12.68 2.79
C GLY A 199 3.90 -12.89 2.13
N VAL A 200 4.65 -13.89 2.57
CA VAL A 200 5.91 -14.31 1.93
C VAL A 200 5.66 -14.71 0.47
N LEU A 201 4.60 -15.48 0.21
CA LEU A 201 4.19 -15.80 -1.16
C LEU A 201 3.86 -14.53 -1.97
N MET A 202 3.14 -13.58 -1.37
CA MET A 202 2.80 -12.29 -1.98
C MET A 202 3.99 -11.33 -2.12
N ALA A 203 5.11 -11.59 -1.44
CA ALA A 203 6.34 -10.83 -1.60
C ALA A 203 7.17 -11.30 -2.80
N LEU A 204 6.93 -12.51 -3.33
CA LEU A 204 7.65 -13.00 -4.53
C LEU A 204 7.44 -12.10 -5.76
N PRO A 205 6.19 -11.72 -6.12
CA PRO A 205 5.96 -10.83 -7.25
C PRO A 205 6.60 -9.45 -7.08
N LEU A 206 6.92 -9.02 -5.85
CA LEU A 206 7.55 -7.71 -5.62
C LEU A 206 8.93 -7.57 -6.28
N THR A 207 9.58 -8.70 -6.59
CA THR A 207 10.89 -8.71 -7.25
C THR A 207 10.82 -8.40 -8.74
N VAL A 208 9.62 -8.46 -9.34
CA VAL A 208 9.41 -8.15 -10.76
C VAL A 208 8.68 -6.81 -10.86
N PRO A 209 9.34 -5.73 -11.33
CA PRO A 209 8.76 -4.37 -11.31
C PRO A 209 7.37 -4.25 -11.94
N VAL A 210 7.12 -4.96 -13.04
CA VAL A 210 5.82 -4.96 -13.73
C VAL A 210 4.71 -5.59 -12.86
N LEU A 211 5.05 -6.60 -12.05
CA LEU A 211 4.09 -7.27 -11.18
C LEU A 211 3.73 -6.41 -9.96
N ASN A 212 4.50 -5.38 -9.60
CA ASN A 212 4.16 -4.46 -8.50
C ASN A 212 2.82 -3.76 -8.72
N LEU A 213 2.41 -3.55 -9.98
CA LEU A 213 1.13 -2.93 -10.32
C LEU A 213 -0.07 -3.82 -9.98
N ILE A 214 0.10 -5.15 -9.97
CA ILE A 214 -0.98 -6.10 -9.70
C ILE A 214 -0.97 -6.60 -8.25
N VAL A 215 0.13 -6.43 -7.52
CA VAL A 215 0.29 -6.91 -6.14
C VAL A 215 -0.80 -6.40 -5.19
N PRO A 216 -1.19 -5.12 -5.17
CA PRO A 216 -2.26 -4.65 -4.28
C PRO A 216 -3.57 -5.39 -4.51
N ILE A 217 -3.88 -5.65 -5.78
CA ILE A 217 -5.13 -6.28 -6.19
C ILE A 217 -5.11 -7.78 -5.88
N LEU A 218 -4.01 -8.47 -6.21
CA LEU A 218 -3.80 -9.87 -5.85
C LEU A 218 -3.76 -10.05 -4.33
N GLY A 219 -3.16 -9.11 -3.60
CA GLY A 219 -3.08 -9.09 -2.14
C GLY A 219 -4.47 -9.03 -1.53
N ALA A 220 -5.27 -8.01 -1.86
CA ALA A 220 -6.65 -7.91 -1.40
C ALA A 220 -7.45 -9.19 -1.70
N ALA A 221 -7.44 -9.65 -2.95
CA ALA A 221 -8.21 -10.84 -3.35
C ALA A 221 -7.78 -12.11 -2.59
N THR A 222 -6.48 -12.35 -2.48
CA THR A 222 -5.92 -13.51 -1.77
C THR A 222 -6.29 -13.45 -0.29
N TYR A 223 -6.13 -12.30 0.36
CA TYR A 223 -6.44 -12.15 1.78
C TYR A 223 -7.94 -12.17 2.09
N THR A 224 -8.81 -11.72 1.18
CA THR A 224 -10.27 -11.94 1.25
C THR A 224 -10.60 -13.43 1.28
N HIS A 225 -10.00 -14.22 0.38
CA HIS A 225 -10.22 -15.66 0.37
C HIS A 225 -9.64 -16.36 1.62
N ILE A 226 -8.47 -15.92 2.10
CA ILE A 226 -7.86 -16.45 3.32
C ILE A 226 -8.74 -16.13 4.52
N PHE A 227 -9.23 -14.89 4.66
CA PHE A 227 -10.10 -14.46 5.75
C PHE A 227 -11.32 -15.39 5.87
N HIS A 228 -12.11 -15.54 4.80
CA HIS A 228 -13.28 -16.42 4.83
C HIS A 228 -12.96 -17.91 4.94
N ALA A 229 -11.75 -18.33 4.57
CA ALA A 229 -11.31 -19.70 4.79
C ALA A 229 -10.93 -19.96 6.26
N LEU A 230 -10.38 -18.96 6.94
CA LEU A 230 -10.04 -19.03 8.36
C LEU A 230 -11.26 -18.87 9.25
N GLU A 231 -12.17 -17.94 8.92
CA GLU A 231 -13.43 -17.71 9.64
C GLU A 231 -14.31 -18.96 9.68
N ARG A 232 -14.47 -19.67 8.55
CA ARG A 232 -15.23 -20.94 8.50
C ARG A 232 -14.63 -22.09 9.31
N ARG A 233 -13.39 -21.97 9.76
CA ARG A 233 -12.67 -22.99 10.55
C ARG A 233 -12.51 -22.59 12.02
N GLY A 234 -12.84 -21.34 12.35
CA GLY A 234 -12.57 -20.71 13.63
C GLY A 234 -13.66 -20.97 14.65
#